data_AF-A0A9D5VMC6-F1
#
_entry.id   AF-A0A9D5VMC6-F1
#
_cell.length_a   1.000
_cell.length_b   1.000
_cell.length_c   1.000
_cell.angle_alpha   90.00
_cell.angle_beta   90.00
_cell.angle_gamma   90.00
#
_symmetry.space_group_name_H-M   'P 1'
#
loop_
_entity.id
_entity.type
_entity.pdbx_description
1 polymer ?
#
loop_
_entity_poly.entity_id
_entity_poly.type
_entity_poly.pdbx_seq_one_letter_code
_entity_poly.pdbx_strand_id
1 'polypeptide(L)'
;MKKKQNDHDWVDEEFTSNSFGDIRIGKRMIKLAKTLSKQPSASINNACADWAEMKAAYRFFDNDKVTSEKIISEHFLHKGSFWHVKLHQ
;
A
#
# COMPACT_ATOMS: atom_id res chain seq x y z
N MET A 1 -14.58 18.78 -13.91
CA MET A 1 -14.23 19.14 -12.52
C MET A 1 -13.17 18.16 -12.01
N LYS A 2 -11.90 18.58 -11.85
CA LYS A 2 -10.86 17.73 -11.25
C LYS A 2 -11.03 17.81 -9.72
N LYS A 3 -11.44 16.72 -9.08
CA LYS A 3 -11.46 16.66 -7.61
C LYS A 3 -10.02 16.84 -7.12
N LYS A 4 -9.77 17.91 -6.36
CA LYS A 4 -8.51 18.15 -5.66
C LYS A 4 -8.50 17.17 -4.48
N GLN A 5 -7.68 16.11 -4.55
CA GLN A 5 -7.53 15.15 -3.46
C GLN A 5 -6.78 15.85 -2.32
N ASN A 6 -7.31 15.75 -1.09
CA ASN A 6 -6.81 16.45 0.08
C ASN A 6 -5.50 15.82 0.58
N ASP A 7 -4.62 16.67 1.11
CA ASP A 7 -3.16 16.53 1.27
C ASP A 7 -2.70 15.74 2.51
N HIS A 8 -3.57 14.86 3.03
CA HIS A 8 -3.27 13.89 4.10
C HIS A 8 -4.07 12.63 3.78
N ASP A 9 -3.45 11.70 3.04
CA ASP A 9 -4.10 10.48 2.58
C ASP A 9 -3.95 9.42 3.68
N TRP A 10 -5.03 8.73 4.05
CA TRP A 10 -4.99 7.63 5.03
C TRP A 10 -3.94 6.58 4.66
N VAL A 11 -3.62 6.47 3.37
CA VAL A 11 -2.57 5.60 2.84
C VAL A 11 -1.18 6.02 3.32
N ASP A 12 -0.89 7.33 3.38
CA ASP A 12 0.40 7.84 3.85
C ASP A 12 0.50 7.75 5.38
N GLU A 13 -0.63 7.69 6.07
CA GLU A 13 -0.68 7.36 7.50
C GLU A 13 -0.39 5.87 7.68
N GLU A 14 -1.05 4.97 6.96
CA GLU A 14 -0.91 3.53 7.23
C GLU A 14 0.35 2.88 6.67
N PHE A 15 0.93 3.42 5.59
CA PHE A 15 2.07 2.82 4.90
C PHE A 15 3.25 3.78 4.83
N THR A 16 4.43 3.26 5.14
CA THR A 16 5.68 3.99 4.94
C THR A 16 6.42 3.45 3.71
N SER A 17 7.27 4.28 3.11
CA SER A 17 8.10 3.79 2.00
C SER A 17 9.04 2.64 2.41
N ASN A 18 9.32 2.45 3.71
CA ASN A 18 10.21 1.41 4.21
C ASN A 18 9.50 0.11 4.67
N SER A 19 8.17 0.04 4.57
CA SER A 19 7.32 -1.07 5.06
C SER A 19 7.70 -2.47 4.55
N PHE A 20 8.48 -2.58 3.48
CA PHE A 20 8.89 -3.87 2.89
C PHE A 20 10.42 -4.07 2.86
N GLY A 21 11.18 -3.22 3.55
CA GLY A 21 12.65 -3.22 3.51
C GLY A 21 13.24 -2.86 2.13
N ASP A 22 12.41 -2.43 1.19
CA ASP A 22 12.80 -1.86 -0.12
C ASP A 22 11.92 -0.64 -0.40
N ILE A 23 12.57 0.54 -0.45
CA ILE A 23 11.90 1.83 -0.64
C ILE A 23 11.06 1.88 -1.93
N ARG A 24 11.49 1.17 -2.98
CA ARG A 24 10.78 1.15 -4.26
C ARG A 24 9.48 0.36 -4.16
N ILE A 25 9.47 -0.71 -3.36
CA ILE A 25 8.28 -1.51 -3.10
C ILE A 25 7.29 -0.71 -2.25
N GLY A 26 7.74 -0.08 -1.16
CA GLY A 26 6.87 0.74 -0.32
C GLY A 26 6.25 1.92 -1.06
N LYS A 27 7.03 2.64 -1.89
CA LYS A 27 6.48 3.69 -2.77
C LYS A 27 5.41 3.16 -3.72
N ARG A 28 5.58 1.94 -4.23
CA ARG A 28 4.60 1.30 -5.10
C ARG A 28 3.35 0.88 -4.33
N MET A 29 3.48 0.36 -3.12
CA MET A 29 2.34 0.06 -2.23
C MET A 29 1.48 1.30 -2.01
N ILE A 30 2.10 2.41 -1.60
CA ILE A 30 1.40 3.68 -1.39
C ILE A 30 0.65 4.09 -2.66
N LYS A 31 1.31 4.07 -3.82
CA LYS A 31 0.65 4.41 -5.09
C LYS A 31 -0.56 3.51 -5.38
N LEU A 32 -0.41 2.20 -5.24
CA LEU A 32 -1.48 1.23 -5.52
C LEU A 32 -2.65 1.37 -4.55
N ALA A 33 -2.38 1.53 -3.25
CA ALA A 33 -3.42 1.75 -2.25
C ALA A 33 -4.22 3.03 -2.54
N LYS A 34 -3.56 4.12 -2.97
CA LYS A 34 -4.25 5.35 -3.42
C LYS A 34 -5.09 5.15 -4.67
N THR A 35 -4.64 4.32 -5.61
CA THR A 35 -5.37 4.03 -6.85
C THR A 35 -6.58 3.13 -6.58
N LEU A 36 -6.38 2.01 -5.89
CA LEU A 36 -7.43 1.02 -5.62
C LEU A 36 -8.49 1.55 -4.64
N SER A 37 -8.11 2.42 -3.69
CA SER A 37 -9.06 3.01 -2.75
C SER A 37 -10.06 3.97 -3.38
N LYS A 38 -9.72 4.57 -4.53
CA LYS A 38 -10.64 5.42 -5.30
C LYS A 38 -11.73 4.59 -6.00
N GLN A 39 -11.46 3.32 -6.27
CA GLN A 39 -12.34 2.41 -7.00
C GLN A 39 -12.24 0.98 -6.45
N PRO A 40 -12.70 0.73 -5.21
CA PRO A 40 -12.47 -0.54 -4.52
C PRO A 40 -13.13 -1.76 -5.20
N SER A 41 -14.18 -1.53 -6.00
CA SER A 41 -14.85 -2.59 -6.76
C SER A 41 -14.26 -2.82 -8.16
N ALA A 42 -13.32 -1.99 -8.60
CA ALA A 42 -12.70 -2.15 -9.91
C ALA A 42 -11.64 -3.26 -9.85
N SER A 43 -11.53 -4.02 -10.95
CA SER A 43 -10.37 -4.89 -11.14
C SER A 43 -9.09 -4.04 -11.22
N ILE A 44 -7.93 -4.64 -10.93
CA ILE A 44 -6.63 -3.97 -11.08
C ILE A 44 -6.48 -3.37 -12.48
N ASN A 45 -6.95 -4.07 -13.51
CA ASN A 45 -6.91 -3.62 -14.91
C ASN A 45 -7.75 -2.35 -15.13
N ASN A 46 -8.91 -2.25 -14.48
CA ASN A 46 -9.81 -1.11 -14.63
C ASN A 46 -9.42 0.07 -13.73
N ALA A 47 -8.72 -0.18 -12.62
CA ALA A 47 -8.30 0.86 -11.68
C ALA A 47 -7.01 1.58 -12.14
N CYS A 48 -6.12 0.89 -12.87
CA CYS A 48 -4.87 1.47 -13.38
C CYS A 48 -5.12 2.38 -14.59
N ALA A 49 -4.35 3.47 -14.71
CA ALA A 49 -4.52 4.45 -15.78
C ALA A 49 -3.91 3.99 -17.12
N ASP A 50 -2.87 3.16 -17.06
CA ASP A 50 -2.18 2.65 -18.25
C ASP A 50 -1.61 1.24 -18.04
N TRP A 51 -1.09 0.68 -19.14
CA TRP A 51 -0.53 -0.68 -19.16
C TRP A 51 0.75 -0.81 -18.31
N ALA A 52 1.53 0.26 -18.18
CA ALA A 52 2.75 0.25 -17.38
C ALA A 52 2.42 0.18 -15.89
N GLU A 53 1.39 0.90 -15.45
CA GLU A 53 0.87 0.87 -14.09
C GLU A 53 0.24 -0.48 -13.76
N MET A 54 -0.56 -1.04 -14.67
CA MET A 54 -1.13 -2.38 -14.53
C MET A 54 -0.03 -3.44 -14.37
N LYS A 55 1.01 -3.41 -15.22
CA LYS A 55 2.15 -4.33 -15.13
C LYS A 55 2.94 -4.15 -13.84
N ALA A 56 3.07 -2.92 -13.36
CA ALA A 56 3.71 -2.62 -12.09
C ALA A 56 2.89 -3.16 -10.90
N ALA A 57 1.56 -3.11 -10.96
CA ALA A 57 0.67 -3.69 -9.96
C ALA A 57 0.84 -5.20 -9.86
N TYR A 58 0.80 -5.92 -10.99
CA TYR A 58 1.02 -7.36 -10.99
C TYR A 58 2.42 -7.74 -10.46
N ARG A 59 3.47 -7.04 -10.88
CA ARG A 59 4.83 -7.25 -10.35
C ARG A 59 5.00 -6.90 -8.87
N PHE A 60 4.10 -6.08 -8.32
CA PHE A 60 4.09 -5.79 -6.90
C PHE A 60 3.53 -6.98 -6.11
N PHE A 61 2.40 -7.53 -6.55
CA PHE A 61 1.78 -8.69 -5.91
C PHE A 61 2.54 -10.00 -6.15
N ASP A 62 3.31 -10.09 -7.24
CA ASP A 62 4.21 -11.21 -7.57
C ASP A 62 5.60 -11.10 -6.93
N ASN A 63 5.80 -10.18 -5.97
CA ASN A 63 7.07 -9.99 -5.32
C ASN A 63 7.15 -10.78 -4.01
N ASP A 64 8.14 -11.64 -3.84
CA ASP A 64 8.34 -12.47 -2.62
C ASP A 64 8.41 -11.65 -1.32
N LYS A 65 8.80 -10.37 -1.39
CA LYS A 65 8.84 -9.49 -0.22
C LYS A 65 7.47 -8.98 0.18
N VAL A 66 6.48 -9.04 -0.71
CA VAL A 66 5.11 -8.54 -0.56
C VAL A 66 4.19 -9.74 -0.31
N THR A 67 3.86 -9.98 0.95
CA THR A 67 2.88 -11.00 1.33
C THR A 67 1.61 -10.34 1.88
N SER A 68 0.50 -11.07 1.85
CA SER A 68 -0.76 -10.64 2.47
C SER A 68 -0.57 -10.26 3.94
N GLU A 69 0.20 -11.05 4.67
CA GLU A 69 0.46 -10.86 6.10
C GLU A 69 1.21 -9.56 6.33
N LYS A 70 2.21 -9.23 5.50
CA LYS A 70 2.94 -7.97 5.59
C LYS A 70 2.06 -6.77 5.24
N ILE A 71 1.24 -6.87 4.19
CA ILE A 71 0.32 -5.79 3.82
C ILE A 71 -0.64 -5.49 4.99
N ILE A 72 -1.19 -6.54 5.60
CA ILE A 72 -2.12 -6.42 6.73
C ILE A 72 -1.40 -5.96 8.00
N SER A 73 -0.18 -6.44 8.26
CA SER A 73 0.57 -6.02 9.45
C SER A 73 0.86 -4.53 9.42
N GLU A 74 1.25 -3.97 8.29
CA GLU A 74 1.51 -2.53 8.16
C GLU A 74 0.24 -1.71 8.42
N HIS A 75 -0.91 -2.16 7.91
CA HIS A 75 -2.21 -1.55 8.17
C HIS A 75 -2.55 -1.46 9.68
N PHE A 76 -2.18 -2.49 10.46
CA PHE A 76 -2.42 -2.53 11.90
C PHE A 76 -1.32 -1.87 12.74
N LEU A 77 -0.05 -1.98 12.32
CA LEU A 77 1.12 -1.54 13.08
C LEU A 77 1.19 -0.01 13.17
N HIS A 78 0.85 0.73 12.10
CA HIS A 78 0.91 2.18 12.17
C HIS A 78 -0.19 2.80 13.03
N LYS A 79 -1.38 2.16 13.12
CA LYS A 79 -2.46 2.62 14.00
C LYS A 79 -2.22 2.34 15.48
N GLY A 80 -1.18 1.59 15.82
CA GLY A 80 -0.88 1.20 17.18
C GLY A 80 0.60 1.37 17.49
N SER A 81 0.97 2.52 18.06
CA SER A 81 2.12 2.67 18.98
C SER A 81 2.01 1.77 20.23
N PHE A 82 1.48 0.55 20.12
CA PHE A 82 1.14 -0.35 21.22
C PHE A 82 1.80 -1.73 21.12
N TRP A 83 2.56 -2.04 20.07
CA TRP A 83 3.28 -3.32 19.97
C TRP A 83 4.62 -3.37 20.74
N HIS A 84 4.94 -2.36 21.56
CA HIS A 84 6.16 -2.38 22.39
C HIS A 84 6.08 -3.31 23.61
N VAL A 85 4.98 -4.07 23.81
CA VAL A 85 4.84 -4.96 24.97
C VAL A 85 4.38 -6.36 24.56
N LYS A 86 5.32 -7.14 24.00
CA LYS A 86 5.57 -8.58 24.30
C LYS A 86 6.21 -9.28 23.09
N LEU A 87 7.53 -9.44 23.14
CA LEU A 87 8.24 -10.60 22.59
C LEU A 87 9.56 -10.81 23.36
N HIS A 88 9.43 -10.97 24.68
CA HIS A 88 10.45 -11.58 25.53
C HIS A 88 9.74 -12.50 26.54
N GLN A 89 9.52 -13.75 26.12
CA GLN A 89 9.78 -14.91 26.95
C GLN A 89 11.03 -15.59 26.39
#